data_AF-A0A919R258-F1
#
_entry.id   AF-A0A919R258-F1
#
_cell.length_a   1.000
_cell.length_b   1.000
_cell.length_c   1.000
_cell.angle_alpha   90.00
_cell.angle_beta   90.00
_cell.angle_gamma   90.00
#
_symmetry.space_group_name_H-M   'P 1'
#
loop_
_entity.id
_entity.type
_entity.pdbx_description
1 polymer ?
#
loop_
_entity_poly.entity_id
_entity_poly.type
_entity_poly.pdbx_seq_one_letter_code
_entity_poly.pdbx_strand_id
1 'polypeptide(L)'
;MAQQTAANLPQIVESAKKTDTAHSLIASIQTQLQGHVAELRAGWGGQSGMAFESVYTQWNHELTGVLNTLHSLADRLKKVEQQYRTAEENQAAVANRLSASINS
;
A
#
# COMPACT_ATOMS: atom_id res chain seq x y z
N MET A 1 6.31 -20.89 16.16
CA MET A 1 6.10 -19.61 15.45
C MET A 1 5.89 -19.80 13.95
N ALA A 2 6.81 -20.43 13.18
CA ALA A 2 6.70 -20.59 11.72
C ALA A 2 5.36 -21.14 11.16
N GLN A 3 4.71 -22.09 11.84
CA GLN A 3 3.42 -22.67 11.37
C GLN A 3 2.24 -21.70 11.48
N GLN A 4 2.17 -20.89 12.54
CA GLN A 4 1.13 -19.86 12.69
C GLN A 4 1.31 -18.76 11.66
N THR A 5 2.56 -18.40 11.38
CA THR A 5 2.87 -17.35 10.43
C THR A 5 2.58 -17.80 8.98
N ALA A 6 2.82 -19.06 8.58
CA ALA A 6 2.44 -19.58 7.25
C ALA A 6 0.92 -19.61 7.02
N ALA A 7 0.15 -19.97 8.06
CA ALA A 7 -1.32 -19.97 8.01
C ALA A 7 -1.92 -18.56 7.80
N ASN A 8 -1.16 -17.51 8.12
CA ASN A 8 -1.58 -16.11 7.97
C ASN A 8 -1.15 -15.49 6.61
N LEU A 9 -0.35 -16.20 5.81
CA LEU A 9 0.16 -15.69 4.53
C LEU A 9 -0.96 -15.30 3.55
N PRO A 10 -2.04 -16.11 3.37
CA PRO A 10 -3.15 -15.72 2.51
C PRO A 10 -3.79 -14.38 2.92
N GLN A 11 -3.97 -14.16 4.24
CA GLN A 11 -4.53 -12.95 4.79
C GLN A 11 -3.61 -11.75 4.57
N ILE A 12 -2.28 -11.92 4.71
CA ILE A 12 -1.29 -10.87 4.43
C ILE A 12 -1.36 -10.43 2.96
N VAL A 13 -1.42 -11.40 2.04
CA VAL A 13 -1.53 -11.13 0.59
C VAL A 13 -2.84 -10.42 0.27
N GLU A 14 -3.95 -10.85 0.86
CA GLU A 14 -5.26 -10.20 0.68
C GLU A 14 -5.25 -8.77 1.22
N SER A 15 -4.69 -8.55 2.41
CA SER A 15 -4.53 -7.21 2.99
C SER A 15 -3.69 -6.31 2.11
N ALA A 16 -2.59 -6.79 1.53
CA ALA A 16 -1.76 -6.01 0.62
C ALA A 16 -2.55 -5.54 -0.61
N LYS A 17 -3.32 -6.46 -1.22
CA LYS A 17 -4.19 -6.13 -2.37
C LYS A 17 -5.25 -5.10 -2.01
N LYS A 18 -5.89 -5.23 -0.85
CA LYS A 18 -6.89 -4.26 -0.36
C LYS A 18 -6.26 -2.88 -0.14
N THR A 19 -5.06 -2.82 0.44
CA THR A 19 -4.32 -1.57 0.63
C THR A 19 -3.95 -0.92 -0.70
N ASP A 20 -3.46 -1.68 -1.68
CA ASP A 20 -3.15 -1.19 -3.03
C ASP A 20 -4.40 -0.66 -3.75
N THR A 21 -5.53 -1.34 -3.58
CA THR A 21 -6.83 -0.93 -4.14
C THR A 21 -7.30 0.38 -3.52
N ALA A 22 -7.25 0.49 -2.19
CA ALA A 22 -7.61 1.70 -1.46
C ALA A 22 -6.73 2.88 -1.86
N HIS A 23 -5.41 2.67 -1.97
CA HIS A 23 -4.46 3.68 -2.46
C HIS A 23 -4.85 4.18 -3.86
N SER A 24 -5.12 3.25 -4.78
CA SER A 24 -5.49 3.60 -6.17
C SER A 24 -6.80 4.38 -6.26
N LEU A 25 -7.81 3.98 -5.47
CA LEU A 25 -9.08 4.68 -5.39
C LEU A 25 -8.90 6.11 -4.87
N ILE A 26 -8.15 6.28 -3.78
CA ILE A 26 -7.93 7.58 -3.15
C ILE A 26 -7.12 8.49 -4.09
N ALA A 27 -6.12 7.97 -4.78
CA ALA A 27 -5.34 8.73 -5.76
C ALA A 27 -6.20 9.20 -6.96
N SER A 28 -7.15 8.36 -7.40
CA SER A 28 -8.13 8.75 -8.42
C SER A 28 -9.04 9.89 -7.94
N ILE A 29 -9.55 9.82 -6.70
CA ILE A 29 -10.34 10.90 -6.09
C ILE A 29 -9.52 12.20 -6.01
N GLN A 30 -8.25 12.11 -5.63
CA GLN A 30 -7.35 13.27 -5.60
C GLN A 30 -7.21 13.92 -6.98
N THR A 31 -7.02 13.11 -8.02
CA THR A 31 -6.88 13.59 -9.40
C THR A 31 -8.17 14.25 -9.90
N GLN A 32 -9.32 13.66 -9.57
CA GLN A 32 -10.64 14.23 -9.92
C GLN A 32 -10.87 15.57 -9.22
N LEU A 33 -10.56 15.67 -7.91
CA LEU A 33 -10.71 16.94 -7.20
C LEU A 33 -9.78 18.02 -7.75
N GLN A 34 -8.54 17.66 -8.09
CA GLN A 34 -7.58 18.57 -8.75
C GLN A 34 -8.16 19.17 -10.03
N GLY A 35 -8.83 18.36 -10.86
CA GLY A 35 -9.52 18.82 -12.06
C GLY A 35 -10.64 19.81 -11.76
N HIS A 36 -11.54 19.47 -10.84
CA HIS A 36 -12.65 20.34 -10.46
C HIS A 36 -12.18 21.66 -9.81
N VAL A 37 -11.12 21.63 -9.01
CA VAL A 37 -10.53 22.83 -8.40
C VAL A 37 -9.94 23.76 -9.45
N ALA A 38 -9.27 23.22 -10.48
CA ALA A 38 -8.75 24.02 -11.57
C ALA A 38 -9.86 24.75 -12.34
N GLU A 39 -11.00 24.08 -12.58
CA GLU A 39 -12.20 24.68 -13.18
C GLU A 39 -12.80 25.77 -12.27
N LEU A 40 -12.91 25.51 -10.97
CA LEU A 40 -13.49 26.45 -10.00
C LEU A 40 -12.65 27.72 -9.85
N ARG A 41 -11.32 27.59 -9.81
CA ARG A 41 -10.39 28.74 -9.73
C ARG A 41 -10.52 29.69 -10.90
N ALA A 42 -10.89 29.21 -12.09
CA ALA A 42 -11.07 30.07 -13.25
C ALA A 42 -12.26 31.05 -13.07
N GLY A 43 -13.24 30.72 -12.23
CA GLY A 43 -14.43 31.54 -11.98
C GLY A 43 -14.50 32.22 -10.61
N TRP A 44 -13.69 31.79 -9.62
CA TRP A 44 -13.73 32.30 -8.24
C TRP A 44 -12.54 33.20 -7.92
N GLY A 45 -12.65 34.49 -8.23
CA GLY A 45 -11.75 35.53 -7.74
C GLY A 45 -12.19 36.12 -6.40
N GLY A 46 -11.24 36.70 -5.64
CA GLY A 46 -11.50 37.44 -4.40
C GLY A 46 -11.32 36.63 -3.10
N GLN A 47 -11.85 37.14 -1.98
CA GLN A 47 -11.67 36.59 -0.63
C GLN A 47 -12.12 35.11 -0.50
N SER A 48 -13.21 34.74 -1.17
CA SER A 48 -13.73 33.37 -1.17
C SER A 48 -12.80 32.38 -1.89
N GLY A 49 -12.10 32.83 -2.94
CA GLY A 49 -11.10 32.02 -3.63
C GLY A 49 -9.88 31.73 -2.76
N MET A 50 -9.44 32.71 -1.94
CA MET A 50 -8.34 32.51 -0.99
C MET A 50 -8.70 31.54 0.14
N ALA A 51 -9.92 31.62 0.67
CA ALA A 51 -10.40 30.69 1.70
C ALA A 51 -10.48 29.25 1.15
N PHE A 52 -11.00 29.09 -0.08
CA PHE A 52 -11.04 27.81 -0.77
C PHE A 52 -9.62 27.25 -1.00
N GLU A 53 -8.68 28.07 -1.45
CA GLU A 53 -7.29 27.67 -1.67
C GLU A 53 -6.62 27.14 -0.41
N SER A 54 -6.86 27.78 0.73
CA SER A 54 -6.34 27.33 2.02
C SER A 54 -6.88 25.95 2.40
N VAL A 55 -8.20 25.74 2.28
CA VAL A 55 -8.84 24.45 2.60
C VAL A 55 -8.34 23.36 1.64
N TYR A 56 -8.25 23.68 0.35
CA TYR A 56 -7.77 22.76 -0.66
C TYR A 56 -6.31 22.36 -0.44
N THR A 57 -5.46 23.30 -0.06
CA THR A 57 -4.05 23.03 0.26
C THR A 57 -3.92 22.09 1.45
N GLN A 58 -4.68 22.34 2.53
CA GLN A 58 -4.70 21.48 3.71
C GLN A 58 -5.19 20.08 3.36
N TRP A 59 -6.28 19.98 2.60
CA TRP A 59 -6.84 18.71 2.15
C TRP A 59 -5.83 17.90 1.32
N ASN A 60 -5.15 18.54 0.37
CA ASN A 60 -4.11 17.88 -0.43
C ASN A 60 -2.94 17.38 0.42
N HIS A 61 -2.53 18.16 1.42
CA HIS A 61 -1.47 17.77 2.34
C HIS A 61 -1.85 16.52 3.13
N GLU A 62 -3.03 16.51 3.73
CA GLU A 62 -3.53 15.37 4.51
C GLU A 62 -3.70 14.12 3.64
N LEU A 63 -4.25 14.26 2.44
CA LEU A 63 -4.39 13.13 1.52
C LEU A 63 -3.08 12.55 1.05
N THR A 64 -2.08 13.41 0.79
CA THR A 64 -0.73 12.95 0.48
C THR A 64 -0.18 12.11 1.63
N GLY A 65 -0.43 12.51 2.88
CA GLY A 65 -0.09 11.73 4.07
C GLY A 65 -0.79 10.36 4.13
N VAL A 66 -2.09 10.31 3.82
CA VAL A 66 -2.87 9.06 3.76
C VAL A 66 -2.33 8.14 2.67
N LEU A 67 -2.11 8.64 1.46
CA LEU A 67 -1.56 7.86 0.35
C LEU A 67 -0.18 7.29 0.68
N ASN A 68 0.72 8.09 1.24
CA ASN A 68 2.04 7.64 1.68
C ASN A 68 1.95 6.54 2.74
N THR A 69 1.01 6.65 3.67
CA THR A 69 0.79 5.64 4.72
C THR A 69 0.29 4.33 4.14
N LEU A 70 -0.67 4.39 3.21
CA LEU A 70 -1.19 3.21 2.51
C LEU A 70 -0.10 2.55 1.66
N HIS A 71 0.69 3.32 0.93
CA HIS A 71 1.82 2.82 0.15
C HIS A 71 2.84 2.09 1.04
N SER A 72 3.29 2.73 2.12
CA SER A 72 4.22 2.12 3.09
C SER A 72 3.65 0.85 3.72
N LEU A 73 2.34 0.81 4.00
CA LEU A 73 1.70 -0.40 4.52
C LEU A 73 1.72 -1.54 3.48
N ALA A 74 1.37 -1.26 2.23
CA ALA A 74 1.39 -2.24 1.16
C ALA A 74 2.81 -2.81 0.93
N ASP A 75 3.83 -1.94 0.93
CA ASP A 75 5.23 -2.35 0.79
C ASP A 75 5.69 -3.24 1.95
N ARG A 76 5.31 -2.90 3.18
CA ARG A 76 5.61 -3.73 4.35
C ARG A 76 4.96 -5.11 4.23
N LEU A 77 3.71 -5.19 3.78
CA LEU A 77 3.01 -6.46 3.58
C LEU A 77 3.66 -7.31 2.49
N LYS A 78 4.06 -6.70 1.36
CA LYS A 78 4.82 -7.37 0.29
C LYS A 78 6.17 -7.88 0.77
N LYS A 79 6.89 -7.09 1.57
CA LYS A 79 8.16 -7.50 2.17
C LYS A 79 7.98 -8.70 3.11
N VAL A 80 6.91 -8.68 3.91
CA VAL A 80 6.57 -9.81 4.77
C VAL A 80 6.30 -11.05 3.90
N GLU A 81 5.46 -10.96 2.87
CA GLU A 81 5.21 -12.06 1.92
C GLU A 81 6.51 -12.63 1.34
N GLN A 82 7.43 -11.76 0.89
CA GLN A 82 8.70 -12.19 0.32
C GLN A 82 9.56 -12.96 1.33
N GLN A 83 9.63 -12.48 2.58
CA GLN A 83 10.37 -13.16 3.65
C GLN A 83 9.85 -14.58 3.89
N TYR A 84 8.54 -14.81 3.76
CA TYR A 84 7.96 -16.15 3.85
C TYR A 84 8.39 -17.06 2.74
N ARG A 85 8.26 -16.59 1.49
CA ARG A 85 8.64 -17.40 0.31
C ARG A 85 10.10 -17.85 0.43
N THR A 86 10.99 -16.93 0.79
CA THR A 86 12.39 -17.25 1.03
C THR A 86 12.59 -18.24 2.19
N ALA A 87 11.83 -18.11 3.28
CA ALA A 87 11.92 -19.05 4.40
C ALA A 87 11.47 -20.47 4.02
N GLU A 88 10.38 -20.59 3.24
CA GLU A 88 9.88 -21.86 2.71
C GLU A 88 10.86 -22.51 1.73
N GLU A 89 11.41 -21.74 0.79
CA GLU A 89 12.44 -22.20 -0.15
C GLU A 89 13.68 -22.73 0.58
N ASN A 90 14.14 -22.02 1.62
CA ASN A 90 15.26 -22.44 2.43
C ASN A 90 14.98 -23.75 3.19
N GLN A 91 13.77 -23.90 3.76
CA GLN A 91 13.38 -25.15 4.43
C GLN A 91 13.33 -26.33 3.45
N ALA A 92 12.75 -26.13 2.27
CA ALA A 92 12.71 -27.15 1.23
C ALA A 92 14.12 -27.57 0.78
N ALA A 93 15.02 -26.60 0.60
CA ALA A 93 16.42 -26.87 0.24
C ALA A 93 17.17 -27.67 1.31
N VAL A 94 16.96 -27.35 2.59
CA VAL A 94 17.56 -28.09 3.72
C VAL A 94 17.00 -29.51 3.79
N ALA A 95 15.68 -29.67 3.68
CA ALA A 95 15.03 -30.98 3.69
C ALA A 95 15.55 -31.87 2.55
N ASN A 96 15.65 -31.34 1.33
CA ASN A 96 16.19 -32.07 0.18
C ASN A 96 17.64 -32.49 0.38
N ARG A 97 18.49 -31.63 0.96
CA ARG A 97 19.88 -31.98 1.30
C ARG A 97 19.94 -33.09 2.34
N LEU A 98 19.11 -33.02 3.37
CA LEU A 98 19.05 -34.04 4.42
C LEU A 98 18.59 -35.39 3.84
N SER A 99 17.51 -35.41 3.06
CA SER A 99 17.04 -36.62 2.38
C SER A 99 18.09 -37.20 1.43
N ALA A 100 18.85 -36.36 0.73
CA ALA A 100 19.96 -36.84 -0.10
C ALA A 100 21.08 -37.48 0.74
N SER A 101 21.40 -36.92 1.90
CA SER A 101 22.45 -37.45 2.80
C SER A 101 22.05 -38.71 3.58
N ILE A 102 20.75 -38.93 3.80
CA ILE A 102 20.24 -40.12 4.49
C ILE A 102 20.09 -41.29 3.52
N ASN A 103 19.80 -41.00 2.24
CA ASN A 103 19.65 -42.02 1.19
C ASN A 103 20.94 -42.31 0.42
N SER A 104 22.06 -41.70 0.81
CA SER A 104 23.42 -41.96 0.32
C SER A 104 24.21 -42.80 1.30
#